data_AF-A0A1X6PJ09-F1
#
_entry.id   AF-A0A1X6PJ09-F1
#
_cell.length_a   1.000
_cell.length_b   1.000
_cell.length_c   1.000
_cell.angle_alpha   90.00
_cell.angle_beta   90.00
_cell.angle_gamma   90.00
#
_symmetry.space_group_name_H-M   'P 1'
#
loop_
_entity.id
_entity.type
_entity.pdbx_description
1 polymer ?
#
loop_
_entity_poly.entity_id
_entity_poly.type
_entity_poly.pdbx_seq_one_letter_code
_entity_poly.pdbx_strand_id
1 'polypeptide(L)'
;MWLQQYCPMMQQSCVKEALLPISSRPRGPSWLAEAEAAGNVDWVEAPTVVQFMEKNCGNIAHYAGRALMLEHVIANAAAYIGANSSRGVENVLLLPSWHVMKRFTLPHNYGFWHKSLLAALVGPARLRLSTLDRFVAHARKPYVGKLRVHLVHNLTRSAPPTTAAGTSPEAPRLVCFRTAITPSFLKARFFVDDAEYPSAQPSLRSLPVEGAPRVPRDALRVRSRVHALLHPDVPGVVANGGLPTPPPAAKRVVFIDRFGARRALGAQDKERLTGLLAELATAKGFTFEKVAFDNMTFDEQVATMATAAMAVGIHGANLVNAAFMPANSVLVELFPYRFTHDMYVEGGHAGVRYFSHQMLTGTEFPTLPKYRTAARCIMRSHDCKVHYRDSALVVTDVDLADLRSKFSSGFKFLHEVAKLRAAVKAGSKRDALDIPLGGGGRSVSDTGGVGK
;
A
#
# COMPACT_ATOMS: atom_id res chain seq x y z
N MET A 1 -15.69 0.72 20.48
CA MET A 1 -15.06 1.99 20.88
C MET A 1 -13.72 1.71 21.57
N TRP A 2 -12.82 0.92 20.96
CA TRP A 2 -11.56 0.46 21.58
C TRP A 2 -10.33 1.09 20.89
N LEU A 3 -10.38 1.27 19.57
CA LEU A 3 -9.31 1.91 18.78
C LEU A 3 -9.20 3.43 18.98
N GLN A 4 -10.21 4.09 19.55
CA GLN A 4 -10.11 5.50 19.92
C GLN A 4 -9.19 5.73 21.11
N GLN A 5 -8.90 4.73 21.96
CA GLN A 5 -8.12 4.96 23.18
C GLN A 5 -6.60 5.02 22.98
N TYR A 6 -6.05 4.50 21.87
CA TYR A 6 -4.61 4.20 21.79
C TYR A 6 -3.83 4.90 20.67
N CYS A 7 -4.46 5.74 19.84
CA CYS A 7 -3.73 6.54 18.85
C CYS A 7 -4.42 7.89 18.58
N PRO A 8 -3.85 9.02 19.06
CA PRO A 8 -4.38 10.36 18.80
C PRO A 8 -4.56 10.70 17.31
N MET A 9 -3.70 10.15 16.42
CA MET A 9 -3.87 10.33 14.96
C MET A 9 -5.11 9.62 14.42
N MET A 10 -5.41 8.40 14.89
CA MET A 10 -6.59 7.68 14.41
C MET A 10 -7.89 8.35 14.89
N GLN A 11 -7.91 9.00 16.06
CA GLN A 11 -9.11 9.73 16.52
C GLN A 11 -9.51 10.83 15.54
N GLN A 12 -8.55 11.60 15.00
CA GLN A 12 -8.82 12.69 14.06
C GLN A 12 -9.21 12.19 12.66
N SER A 13 -8.64 11.06 12.23
CA SER A 13 -8.91 10.48 10.91
C SER A 13 -10.21 9.68 10.87
N CYS A 14 -10.56 8.95 11.93
CA CYS A 14 -11.78 8.13 11.99
C CYS A 14 -13.06 8.94 11.76
N VAL A 15 -13.18 10.15 12.32
CA VAL A 15 -14.38 10.99 12.13
C VAL A 15 -14.50 11.49 10.69
N LYS A 16 -13.38 11.85 10.05
CA LYS A 16 -13.36 12.27 8.64
C LYS A 16 -13.62 11.12 7.67
N GLU A 17 -13.19 9.91 8.04
CA GLU A 17 -13.16 8.74 7.15
C GLU A 17 -14.32 7.76 7.36
N ALA A 18 -15.03 7.83 8.49
CA ALA A 18 -16.18 6.97 8.72
C ALA A 18 -17.27 7.19 7.65
N LEU A 19 -17.38 8.40 7.07
CA LEU A 19 -18.35 8.79 6.03
C LEU A 19 -19.80 8.38 6.31
N LEU A 20 -20.08 7.95 7.53
CA LEU A 20 -21.42 7.78 8.03
C LEU A 20 -21.96 9.21 8.15
N PRO A 21 -23.18 9.48 7.67
CA PRO A 21 -23.86 10.70 8.06
C PRO A 21 -23.88 10.68 9.58
N ILE A 22 -23.05 11.52 10.20
CA ILE A 22 -23.19 11.82 11.61
C ILE A 22 -24.53 12.51 11.65
N SER A 23 -25.57 11.76 12.00
CA SER A 23 -26.90 12.30 12.18
C SER A 23 -26.73 13.52 13.09
N SER A 24 -27.05 14.70 12.57
CA SER A 24 -26.97 15.95 13.33
C SER A 24 -27.88 15.91 14.58
N ARG A 25 -28.79 14.93 14.62
CA ARG A 25 -29.52 14.51 15.81
C ARG A 25 -28.95 13.19 16.29
N PRO A 26 -28.13 13.16 17.36
CA PRO A 26 -27.80 11.90 18.02
C PRO A 26 -29.12 11.18 18.34
N ARG A 27 -29.28 9.95 17.86
CA ARG A 27 -30.44 9.15 18.22
C ARG A 27 -30.35 8.86 19.72
N GLY A 28 -31.44 9.03 20.46
CA GLY A 28 -31.48 8.78 21.90
C GLY A 28 -31.06 7.34 22.23
N PRO A 29 -30.44 7.06 23.38
CA PRO A 29 -29.75 5.79 23.67
C PRO A 29 -30.60 4.52 23.49
N SER A 30 -31.93 4.61 23.53
CA SER A 30 -32.86 3.50 23.34
C SER A 30 -33.08 3.08 21.89
N TRP A 31 -32.74 3.91 20.89
CA TRP A 31 -33.14 3.69 19.50
C TRP A 31 -32.71 2.33 18.93
N LEU A 32 -31.54 1.85 19.33
CA LEU A 32 -31.01 0.56 18.88
C LEU A 32 -31.73 -0.60 19.60
N ALA A 33 -32.01 -0.44 20.89
CA ALA A 33 -32.75 -1.43 21.66
C ALA A 33 -34.21 -1.54 21.17
N GLU A 34 -34.84 -0.43 20.81
CA GLU A 34 -36.16 -0.39 20.18
C GLU A 34 -36.14 -1.10 18.82
N ALA A 35 -35.14 -0.81 17.99
CA ALA A 35 -34.99 -1.48 16.69
C ALA A 35 -34.71 -2.98 16.84
N GLU A 36 -33.94 -3.38 17.85
CA GLU A 36 -33.64 -4.78 18.16
C GLU A 36 -34.89 -5.50 18.67
N ALA A 37 -35.64 -4.90 19.60
CA ALA A 37 -36.92 -5.42 20.10
C ALA A 37 -37.97 -5.55 18.99
N ALA A 38 -37.93 -4.65 18.01
CA ALA A 38 -38.77 -4.71 16.82
C ALA A 38 -38.29 -5.72 15.76
N GLY A 39 -37.19 -6.46 16.00
CA GLY A 39 -36.64 -7.43 15.04
C GLY A 39 -36.02 -6.81 13.78
N ASN A 40 -35.76 -5.50 13.81
CA ASN A 40 -35.26 -4.70 12.69
C ASN A 40 -33.74 -4.61 12.64
N VAL A 41 -33.03 -5.43 13.42
CA VAL A 41 -31.56 -5.45 13.46
C VAL A 41 -31.05 -6.81 13.02
N ASP A 42 -30.19 -6.80 12.00
CA ASP A 42 -29.38 -7.96 11.62
C ASP A 42 -27.97 -7.79 12.18
N TRP A 43 -27.66 -8.56 13.23
CA TRP A 43 -26.32 -8.61 13.79
C TRP A 43 -25.37 -9.48 12.97
N VAL A 44 -24.18 -8.94 12.74
CA VAL A 44 -22.99 -9.65 12.27
C VAL A 44 -22.13 -9.93 13.49
N GLU A 45 -22.20 -11.19 13.94
CA GLU A 45 -21.52 -11.66 15.16
C GLU A 45 -20.00 -11.73 14.97
N ALA A 46 -19.55 -12.11 13.77
CA ALA A 46 -18.14 -12.34 13.50
C ALA A 46 -17.33 -11.03 13.34
N PRO A 47 -16.05 -10.99 13.78
CA PRO A 47 -15.19 -9.84 13.59
C PRO A 47 -15.07 -9.44 12.11
N THR A 48 -15.42 -8.19 11.84
CA THR A 48 -15.52 -7.67 10.48
C THR A 48 -14.66 -6.45 10.29
N VAL A 49 -13.83 -6.43 9.24
CA VAL A 49 -13.19 -5.21 8.76
C VAL A 49 -14.13 -4.54 7.76
N VAL A 50 -14.50 -3.29 8.02
CA VAL A 50 -15.34 -2.47 7.13
C VAL A 50 -14.46 -1.35 6.57
N GLN A 51 -14.15 -1.43 5.27
CA GLN A 51 -13.27 -0.47 4.61
C GLN A 51 -14.00 0.31 3.53
N PHE A 52 -14.01 1.63 3.66
CA PHE A 52 -14.54 2.54 2.66
C PHE A 52 -13.50 2.84 1.58
N MET A 53 -13.88 2.72 0.30
CA MET A 53 -13.04 3.04 -0.85
C MET A 53 -13.64 4.21 -1.64
N GLU A 54 -13.27 5.42 -1.23
CA GLU A 54 -13.83 6.69 -1.71
C GLU A 54 -13.50 7.00 -3.18
N LYS A 55 -14.12 8.05 -3.73
CA LYS A 55 -13.83 8.56 -5.09
C LYS A 55 -12.33 8.80 -5.31
N ASN A 56 -11.61 9.28 -4.29
CA ASN A 56 -10.18 9.54 -4.37
C ASN A 56 -9.33 8.26 -4.51
N CYS A 57 -9.86 7.09 -4.17
CA CYS A 57 -9.22 5.80 -4.46
C CYS A 57 -9.27 5.46 -5.96
N GLY A 58 -9.83 6.33 -6.80
CA GLY A 58 -9.54 6.32 -8.24
C GLY A 58 -8.07 6.62 -8.54
N ASN A 59 -7.36 7.33 -7.65
CA ASN A 59 -5.91 7.46 -7.68
C ASN A 59 -5.25 6.22 -7.05
N ILE A 60 -4.27 5.65 -7.74
CA ILE A 60 -3.62 4.40 -7.34
C ILE A 60 -2.96 4.52 -5.96
N ALA A 61 -2.30 5.64 -5.67
CA ALA A 61 -1.56 5.81 -4.43
C ALA A 61 -2.50 5.98 -3.21
N HIS A 62 -3.66 6.61 -3.39
CA HIS A 62 -4.69 6.66 -2.34
C HIS A 62 -5.31 5.28 -2.11
N TYR A 63 -5.55 4.54 -3.18
CA TYR A 63 -6.04 3.17 -3.09
C TYR A 63 -5.04 2.25 -2.39
N ALA A 64 -3.75 2.36 -2.74
CA ALA A 64 -2.64 1.65 -2.10
C ALA A 64 -2.64 1.83 -0.59
N GLY A 65 -2.66 3.09 -0.12
CA GLY A 65 -2.63 3.39 1.31
C GLY A 65 -3.80 2.76 2.08
N ARG A 66 -4.99 2.61 1.48
CA ARG A 66 -6.14 1.94 2.12
C ARG A 66 -6.06 0.42 2.01
N ALA A 67 -5.69 -0.11 0.84
CA ALA A 67 -5.58 -1.55 0.62
C ALA A 67 -4.48 -2.16 1.51
N LEU A 68 -3.35 -1.47 1.67
CA LEU A 68 -2.24 -1.94 2.49
C LEU A 68 -2.51 -1.79 3.99
N MET A 69 -3.26 -0.76 4.41
CA MET A 69 -3.77 -0.69 5.79
C MET A 69 -4.76 -1.83 6.10
N LEU A 70 -5.60 -2.21 5.13
CA LEU A 70 -6.47 -3.38 5.25
C LEU A 70 -5.65 -4.66 5.46
N GLU A 71 -4.57 -4.86 4.72
CA GLU A 71 -3.69 -6.01 4.90
C GLU A 71 -3.04 -6.03 6.29
N HIS A 72 -2.54 -4.88 6.75
CA HIS A 72 -2.00 -4.72 8.09
C HIS A 72 -3.01 -5.17 9.16
N VAL A 73 -4.25 -4.69 9.09
CA VAL A 73 -5.29 -5.06 10.06
C VAL A 73 -5.65 -6.54 10.00
N ILE A 74 -5.76 -7.12 8.80
CA ILE A 74 -6.05 -8.56 8.64
C ILE A 74 -4.94 -9.41 9.27
N ALA A 75 -3.68 -9.06 9.00
CA ALA A 75 -2.55 -9.84 9.48
C ALA A 75 -2.27 -9.66 10.97
N ASN A 76 -2.67 -8.52 11.54
CA ASN A 76 -2.45 -8.18 12.95
C ASN A 76 -3.77 -8.17 13.76
N ALA A 77 -4.77 -8.92 13.29
CA ALA A 77 -6.14 -8.92 13.82
C ALA A 77 -6.23 -9.10 15.34
N ALA A 78 -5.39 -9.96 15.93
CA ALA A 78 -5.37 -10.20 17.38
C ALA A 78 -5.14 -8.91 18.19
N ALA A 79 -4.32 -7.99 17.68
CA ALA A 79 -4.05 -6.72 18.33
C ALA A 79 -5.22 -5.73 18.22
N TYR A 80 -6.10 -5.90 17.24
CA TYR A 80 -7.25 -5.04 16.99
C TYR A 80 -8.56 -5.52 17.61
N ILE A 81 -8.73 -6.84 17.73
CA ILE A 81 -9.94 -7.47 18.27
C ILE A 81 -9.80 -7.74 19.78
N GLY A 82 -8.56 -7.85 20.28
CA GLY A 82 -8.24 -8.14 21.68
C GLY A 82 -7.70 -9.56 21.84
N ALA A 83 -6.78 -9.73 22.79
CA ALA A 83 -6.03 -10.99 23.01
C ALA A 83 -6.90 -12.21 23.33
N ASN A 84 -8.11 -11.99 23.88
CA ASN A 84 -9.05 -13.05 24.21
C ASN A 84 -9.85 -13.56 23.01
N SER A 85 -9.76 -12.90 21.85
CA SER A 85 -10.37 -13.40 20.62
C SER A 85 -9.44 -14.42 19.99
N SER A 86 -9.73 -15.70 20.24
CA SER A 86 -9.14 -16.80 19.46
C SER A 86 -9.47 -16.71 17.96
N ARG A 87 -10.41 -15.84 17.59
CA ARG A 87 -10.89 -15.61 16.23
C ARG A 87 -10.19 -14.38 15.63
N GLY A 88 -9.55 -14.57 14.47
CA GLY A 88 -9.06 -13.47 13.64
C GLY A 88 -10.19 -12.71 12.92
N VAL A 89 -9.83 -11.89 11.92
CA VAL A 89 -10.83 -11.30 11.02
C VAL A 89 -11.48 -12.40 10.18
N GLU A 90 -12.81 -12.49 10.20
CA GLU A 90 -13.55 -13.47 9.39
C GLU A 90 -14.19 -12.86 8.15
N ASN A 91 -14.55 -11.58 8.26
CA ASN A 91 -15.24 -10.84 7.22
C ASN A 91 -14.47 -9.58 6.85
N VAL A 92 -14.39 -9.31 5.55
CA VAL A 92 -13.98 -8.02 5.01
C VAL A 92 -15.12 -7.51 4.14
N LEU A 93 -15.70 -6.38 4.54
CA LEU A 93 -16.71 -5.65 3.80
C LEU A 93 -16.08 -4.39 3.20
N LEU A 94 -15.90 -4.40 1.89
CA LEU A 94 -15.37 -3.29 1.12
C LEU A 94 -16.52 -2.48 0.52
N LEU A 95 -16.52 -1.18 0.78
CA LEU A 95 -17.57 -0.25 0.39
C LEU A 95 -17.02 0.78 -0.60
N PRO A 96 -16.90 0.44 -1.90
CA PRO A 96 -16.40 1.36 -2.89
C PRO A 96 -17.47 2.34 -3.36
N SER A 97 -17.04 3.58 -3.58
CA SER A 97 -17.80 4.49 -4.44
C SER A 97 -18.00 3.89 -5.83
N TRP A 98 -19.03 4.32 -6.55
CA TRP A 98 -19.27 3.86 -7.92
C TRP A 98 -18.06 4.02 -8.85
N HIS A 99 -17.29 5.10 -8.68
CA HIS A 99 -16.07 5.37 -9.44
C HIS A 99 -14.99 4.29 -9.24
N VAL A 100 -14.86 3.78 -8.01
CA VAL A 100 -13.93 2.71 -7.68
C VAL A 100 -14.51 1.36 -8.07
N MET A 101 -15.81 1.13 -7.87
CA MET A 101 -16.48 -0.12 -8.24
C MET A 101 -16.28 -0.48 -9.71
N LYS A 102 -16.34 0.50 -10.62
CA LYS A 102 -16.07 0.29 -12.06
C LYS A 102 -14.68 -0.29 -12.35
N ARG A 103 -13.68 -0.10 -11.47
CA ARG A 103 -12.33 -0.70 -11.61
C ARG A 103 -12.34 -2.22 -11.37
N PHE A 104 -13.37 -2.74 -10.71
CA PHE A 104 -13.53 -4.17 -10.44
C PHE A 104 -14.49 -4.86 -11.42
N THR A 105 -15.47 -4.12 -11.98
CA THR A 105 -16.54 -4.70 -12.80
C THR A 105 -16.31 -4.59 -14.31
N LEU A 106 -15.58 -3.59 -14.80
CA LEU A 106 -15.45 -3.37 -16.25
C LEU A 106 -14.29 -4.17 -16.88
N PRO A 107 -14.54 -4.88 -17.99
CA PRO A 107 -13.57 -5.77 -18.60
C PRO A 107 -12.36 -5.06 -19.22
N HIS A 108 -12.53 -3.90 -19.86
CA HIS A 108 -11.40 -3.22 -20.52
C HIS A 108 -10.37 -2.60 -19.56
N ASN A 109 -10.49 -2.86 -18.25
CA ASN A 109 -9.55 -2.47 -17.20
C ASN A 109 -8.69 -3.66 -16.71
N TYR A 110 -8.56 -4.77 -17.45
CA TYR A 110 -7.91 -5.99 -16.95
C TYR A 110 -6.40 -5.90 -16.63
N GLY A 111 -5.72 -4.78 -16.90
CA GLY A 111 -4.37 -4.49 -16.39
C GLY A 111 -4.31 -3.75 -15.04
N PHE A 112 -5.45 -3.47 -14.40
CA PHE A 112 -5.51 -2.49 -13.31
C PHE A 112 -5.04 -3.03 -11.95
N TRP A 113 -3.96 -2.41 -11.51
CA TRP A 113 -3.41 -2.31 -10.16
C TRP A 113 -4.40 -2.60 -9.01
N HIS A 114 -5.60 -2.02 -9.05
CA HIS A 114 -6.62 -2.18 -8.01
C HIS A 114 -7.01 -3.63 -7.74
N LYS A 115 -7.43 -4.34 -8.78
CA LYS A 115 -7.95 -5.71 -8.66
C LYS A 115 -6.85 -6.68 -8.27
N SER A 116 -5.70 -6.58 -8.94
CA SER A 116 -4.56 -7.48 -8.72
C SER A 116 -3.96 -7.31 -7.34
N LEU A 117 -3.74 -6.07 -6.88
CA LEU A 117 -3.26 -5.86 -5.52
C LEU A 117 -4.26 -6.44 -4.51
N LEU A 118 -5.54 -6.08 -4.59
CA LEU A 118 -6.51 -6.57 -3.60
C LEU A 118 -6.61 -8.10 -3.59
N ALA A 119 -6.60 -8.74 -4.77
CA ALA A 119 -6.59 -10.19 -4.88
C ALA A 119 -5.37 -10.81 -4.17
N ALA A 120 -4.18 -10.22 -4.32
CA ALA A 120 -2.99 -10.65 -3.59
C ALA A 120 -3.17 -10.48 -2.07
N LEU A 121 -3.67 -9.32 -1.64
CA LEU A 121 -3.79 -8.99 -0.23
C LEU A 121 -4.82 -9.85 0.50
N VAL A 122 -5.94 -10.22 -0.15
CA VAL A 122 -6.96 -11.07 0.49
C VAL A 122 -6.83 -12.56 0.16
N GLY A 123 -5.89 -12.95 -0.69
CA GLY A 123 -5.61 -14.35 -1.01
C GLY A 123 -5.37 -15.20 0.25
N PRO A 124 -5.86 -16.46 0.29
CA PRO A 124 -6.53 -17.20 -0.80
C PRO A 124 -8.04 -16.92 -0.92
N ALA A 125 -8.60 -15.97 -0.15
CA ALA A 125 -10.01 -15.65 -0.26
C ALA A 125 -10.36 -15.03 -1.61
N ARG A 126 -11.53 -15.37 -2.14
CA ARG A 126 -12.05 -14.78 -3.37
C ARG A 126 -12.87 -13.52 -3.06
N LEU A 127 -12.56 -12.44 -3.75
CA LEU A 127 -13.37 -11.22 -3.76
C LEU A 127 -14.73 -11.49 -4.40
N ARG A 128 -15.82 -11.18 -3.69
CA ARG A 128 -17.19 -11.36 -4.19
C ARG A 128 -17.88 -10.02 -4.41
N LEU A 129 -18.32 -9.76 -5.64
CA LEU A 129 -19.29 -8.70 -5.91
C LEU A 129 -20.62 -9.10 -5.26
N SER A 130 -21.17 -8.26 -4.38
CA SER A 130 -22.29 -8.64 -3.53
C SER A 130 -23.24 -7.48 -3.24
N THR A 131 -24.39 -7.82 -2.66
CA THR A 131 -25.30 -6.89 -2.00
C THR A 131 -25.10 -6.98 -0.49
N LEU A 132 -25.60 -6.01 0.27
CA LEU A 132 -25.55 -6.07 1.73
C LEU A 132 -26.32 -7.29 2.27
N ASP A 133 -27.47 -7.62 1.70
CA ASP A 133 -28.26 -8.81 2.08
C ASP A 133 -27.48 -10.11 1.90
N ARG A 134 -26.80 -10.26 0.75
CA ARG A 134 -25.95 -11.43 0.50
C ARG A 134 -24.78 -11.49 1.46
N PHE A 135 -24.18 -10.36 1.80
CA PHE A 135 -23.13 -10.31 2.83
C PHE A 135 -23.65 -10.79 4.19
N VAL A 136 -24.77 -10.24 4.68
CA VAL A 136 -25.38 -10.62 5.97
C VAL A 136 -25.72 -12.11 5.99
N ALA A 137 -26.39 -12.62 4.96
CA ALA A 137 -26.72 -14.03 4.85
C ALA A 137 -25.48 -14.93 4.87
N HIS A 138 -24.38 -14.47 4.27
CA HIS A 138 -23.13 -15.21 4.23
C HIS A 138 -22.35 -15.12 5.54
N ALA A 139 -22.43 -13.99 6.24
CA ALA A 139 -21.81 -13.76 7.55
C ALA A 139 -22.43 -14.62 8.66
N ARG A 140 -23.73 -14.96 8.54
CA ARG A 140 -24.44 -15.89 9.44
C ARG A 140 -24.01 -17.35 9.32
N LYS A 141 -23.40 -17.74 8.20
CA LYS A 141 -22.93 -19.11 8.02
C LYS A 141 -21.75 -19.40 8.97
N PRO A 142 -21.62 -20.65 9.46
CA PRO A 142 -20.47 -21.06 10.25
C PRO A 142 -19.14 -20.72 9.56
N TYR A 143 -18.18 -20.22 10.34
CA TYR A 143 -16.86 -19.92 9.82
C TYR A 143 -16.07 -21.20 9.59
N VAL A 144 -15.55 -21.36 8.36
CA VAL A 144 -14.82 -22.56 7.93
C VAL A 144 -13.32 -22.26 7.73
N GLY A 145 -12.76 -21.34 8.51
CA GLY A 145 -11.33 -21.00 8.43
C GLY A 145 -10.92 -20.15 7.22
N LYS A 146 -11.88 -19.64 6.43
CA LYS A 146 -11.59 -18.85 5.22
C LYS A 146 -12.21 -17.47 5.32
N LEU A 147 -11.39 -16.45 5.11
CA LEU A 147 -11.82 -15.06 5.07
C LEU A 147 -12.92 -14.87 4.01
N ARG A 148 -13.99 -14.15 4.38
CA ARG A 148 -15.10 -13.80 3.49
C ARG A 148 -14.93 -12.35 3.04
N VAL A 149 -14.69 -12.11 1.75
CA VAL A 149 -14.45 -10.76 1.22
C VAL A 149 -15.56 -10.35 0.27
N HIS A 150 -16.29 -9.31 0.65
CA HIS A 150 -17.43 -8.80 -0.11
C HIS A 150 -17.18 -7.36 -0.55
N LEU A 151 -17.40 -7.08 -1.84
CA LEU A 151 -17.40 -5.74 -2.41
C LEU A 151 -18.85 -5.32 -2.63
N VAL A 152 -19.32 -4.32 -1.88
CA VAL A 152 -20.72 -3.88 -1.84
C VAL A 152 -20.79 -2.39 -2.14
N HIS A 153 -21.38 -2.02 -3.28
CA HIS A 153 -21.46 -0.60 -3.69
C HIS A 153 -22.58 0.18 -2.98
N ASN A 154 -23.51 -0.52 -2.32
CA ASN A 154 -24.66 0.09 -1.69
C ASN A 154 -25.03 -0.61 -0.39
N LEU A 155 -25.15 0.18 0.68
CA LEU A 155 -25.58 -0.27 2.00
C LEU A 155 -27.11 -0.31 2.14
N THR A 156 -27.87 0.18 1.16
CA THR A 156 -29.32 -0.03 1.19
C THR A 156 -29.60 -1.50 0.94
N ARG A 157 -30.36 -2.10 1.84
CA ARG A 157 -30.97 -3.40 1.62
C ARG A 157 -32.06 -3.28 0.57
N SER A 158 -32.31 -4.36 -0.17
CA SER A 158 -33.52 -4.42 -0.97
C SER A 158 -34.71 -4.29 -0.01
N ALA A 159 -35.63 -3.36 -0.29
CA ALA A 159 -36.90 -3.36 0.42
C ALA A 159 -37.52 -4.76 0.27
N PRO A 160 -38.10 -5.33 1.34
CA PRO A 160 -38.85 -6.57 1.20
C PRO A 160 -39.89 -6.35 0.09
N PRO A 161 -40.11 -7.36 -0.78
CA PRO A 161 -41.12 -7.23 -1.83
C PRO A 161 -42.43 -6.81 -1.18
N THR A 162 -42.96 -5.65 -1.57
CA THR A 162 -44.18 -5.06 -1.01
C THR A 162 -45.29 -6.11 -1.04
N THR A 163 -45.59 -6.69 0.11
CA THR A 163 -46.80 -7.48 0.31
C THR A 163 -47.98 -6.54 0.18
N ALA A 164 -48.99 -6.94 -0.62
CA ALA A 164 -50.32 -6.36 -0.82
C ALA A 164 -50.55 -4.88 -0.43
N ALA A 165 -51.01 -4.08 -1.39
CA ALA A 165 -51.40 -2.67 -1.21
C ALA A 165 -52.19 -2.44 0.09
N GLY A 166 -51.53 -1.88 1.12
CA GLY A 166 -52.17 -1.57 2.40
C GLY A 166 -51.27 -1.65 3.64
N THR A 167 -50.14 -2.37 3.62
CA THR A 167 -49.24 -2.42 4.78
C THR A 167 -48.26 -1.23 4.78
N SER A 168 -48.17 -0.53 5.92
CA SER A 168 -47.17 0.51 6.19
C SER A 168 -45.77 0.03 5.78
N PRO A 169 -44.93 0.86 5.14
CA PRO A 169 -43.59 0.45 4.71
C PRO A 169 -42.83 -0.13 5.90
N GLU A 170 -42.45 -1.40 5.79
CA GLU A 170 -41.69 -2.11 6.82
C GLU A 170 -40.45 -1.29 7.15
N ALA A 171 -40.19 -1.09 8.45
CA ALA A 171 -39.07 -0.27 8.89
C ALA A 171 -37.76 -0.81 8.28
N PRO A 172 -36.84 0.07 7.83
CA PRO A 172 -35.62 -0.39 7.17
C PRO A 172 -34.79 -1.23 8.15
N ARG A 173 -34.53 -2.49 7.79
CA ARG A 173 -33.68 -3.38 8.60
C ARG A 173 -32.24 -2.84 8.64
N LEU A 174 -31.72 -2.69 9.85
CA LEU A 174 -30.37 -2.23 10.13
C LEU A 174 -29.38 -3.39 10.09
N VAL A 175 -28.13 -3.13 9.72
CA VAL A 175 -27.04 -4.09 9.86
C VAL A 175 -26.09 -3.56 10.92
N CYS A 176 -25.93 -4.34 11.98
CA CYS A 176 -25.08 -3.99 13.12
C CYS A 176 -23.96 -5.02 13.25
N PHE A 177 -22.81 -4.61 13.80
CA PHE A 177 -21.65 -5.47 13.97
C PHE A 177 -21.32 -5.56 15.45
N ARG A 178 -21.12 -6.78 15.98
CA ARG A 178 -20.61 -6.93 17.34
C ARG A 178 -19.20 -6.39 17.45
N THR A 179 -18.38 -6.70 16.43
CA THR A 179 -17.03 -6.17 16.28
C THR A 179 -16.83 -5.70 14.85
N ALA A 180 -16.65 -4.38 14.69
CA ALA A 180 -16.23 -3.77 13.44
C ALA A 180 -14.89 -3.05 13.63
N ILE A 181 -13.95 -3.32 12.73
CA ILE A 181 -12.73 -2.54 12.58
C ILE A 181 -12.89 -1.69 11.33
N THR A 182 -12.69 -0.38 11.46
CA THR A 182 -12.74 0.57 10.34
C THR A 182 -11.35 1.16 10.14
N PRO A 183 -10.48 0.53 9.34
CA PRO A 183 -9.11 0.98 9.20
C PRO A 183 -9.07 2.35 8.52
N SER A 184 -8.17 3.19 9.02
CA SER A 184 -7.98 4.52 8.47
C SER A 184 -7.18 4.50 7.16
N PHE A 185 -6.88 5.66 6.58
CA PHE A 185 -6.01 5.82 5.42
C PHE A 185 -4.59 6.20 5.85
N LEU A 186 -3.61 5.50 5.29
CA LEU A 186 -2.20 5.90 5.40
C LEU A 186 -1.93 7.07 4.46
N LYS A 187 -2.09 8.29 4.98
CA LYS A 187 -1.76 9.49 4.23
C LYS A 187 -0.25 9.56 4.03
N ALA A 188 0.17 9.71 2.78
CA ALA A 188 1.57 9.90 2.37
C ALA A 188 2.51 8.71 2.65
N ARG A 189 1.99 7.49 2.82
CA ARG A 189 2.80 6.26 2.89
C ARG A 189 1.95 5.02 2.62
N PHE A 190 2.59 3.87 2.57
CA PHE A 190 1.96 2.59 2.20
C PHE A 190 2.05 1.54 3.30
N PHE A 191 3.10 1.59 4.11
CA PHE A 191 3.34 0.68 5.21
C PHE A 191 3.50 1.44 6.52
N VAL A 192 3.23 0.75 7.62
CA VAL A 192 3.38 1.27 8.97
C VAL A 192 4.42 0.48 9.72
N ASP A 193 5.06 1.16 10.64
CA ASP A 193 6.01 0.56 11.55
C ASP A 193 5.30 0.02 12.80
N ASP A 194 5.83 -1.06 13.37
CA ASP A 194 5.31 -1.70 14.58
C ASP A 194 5.41 -0.83 15.84
N ALA A 195 6.23 0.24 15.83
CA ALA A 195 6.25 1.24 16.88
C ALA A 195 5.04 2.20 16.80
N GLU A 196 4.37 2.27 15.66
CA GLU A 196 3.26 3.19 15.43
C GLU A 196 1.90 2.48 15.43
N TYR A 197 1.85 1.28 14.86
CA TYR A 197 0.64 0.46 14.80
C TYR A 197 0.89 -0.92 15.39
N PRO A 198 -0.09 -1.50 16.12
CA PRO A 198 0.08 -2.82 16.69
C PRO A 198 0.36 -3.89 15.63
N SER A 199 1.46 -4.61 15.80
CA SER A 199 1.87 -5.70 14.91
C SER A 199 2.05 -7.00 15.69
N ALA A 200 1.65 -8.12 15.10
CA ALA A 200 1.90 -9.46 15.64
C ALA A 200 3.38 -9.83 15.61
N GLN A 201 4.16 -9.21 14.71
CA GLN A 201 5.60 -9.43 14.58
C GLN A 201 6.35 -8.11 14.45
N PRO A 202 7.50 -7.96 15.11
CA PRO A 202 8.27 -6.74 15.00
C PRO A 202 8.85 -6.56 13.60
N SER A 203 8.97 -5.30 13.15
CA SER A 203 9.65 -4.96 11.90
C SER A 203 11.11 -5.39 11.97
N LEU A 204 11.69 -5.71 10.79
CA LEU A 204 13.10 -6.05 10.76
C LEU A 204 13.94 -4.85 11.17
N ARG A 205 14.99 -5.12 11.95
CA ARG A 205 15.99 -4.11 12.27
C ARG A 205 16.67 -3.63 11.00
N SER A 206 17.00 -2.35 10.95
CA SER A 206 17.83 -1.79 9.87
C SER A 206 19.14 -2.55 9.78
N LEU A 207 19.64 -2.70 8.55
CA LEU A 207 20.99 -3.23 8.35
C LEU A 207 22.01 -2.30 9.00
N PRO A 208 23.15 -2.82 9.48
CA PRO A 208 24.29 -2.01 9.94
C PRO A 208 25.04 -1.39 8.76
N VAL A 209 24.31 -0.72 7.86
CA VAL A 209 24.80 0.02 6.70
C VAL A 209 24.24 1.43 6.84
N GLU A 210 25.10 2.43 6.65
CA GLU A 210 24.72 3.84 6.78
C GLU A 210 23.49 4.16 5.91
N GLY A 211 22.46 4.75 6.53
CA GLY A 211 21.21 5.12 5.87
C GLY A 211 20.26 3.95 5.57
N ALA A 212 20.55 2.72 6.02
CA ALA A 212 19.63 1.60 5.84
C ALA A 212 18.28 1.86 6.53
N PRO A 213 17.16 1.78 5.78
CA PRO A 213 15.84 2.00 6.34
C PRO A 213 15.42 0.81 7.20
N ARG A 214 14.43 1.04 8.05
CA ARG A 214 13.71 -0.06 8.72
C ARG A 214 12.83 -0.77 7.69
N VAL A 215 12.61 -2.08 7.85
CA VAL A 215 11.80 -2.85 6.89
C VAL A 215 10.55 -3.40 7.60
N PRO A 216 9.37 -2.81 7.36
CA PRO A 216 8.13 -3.30 7.93
C PRO A 216 7.83 -4.74 7.51
N ARG A 217 7.30 -5.54 8.44
CA ARG A 217 6.88 -6.92 8.16
C ARG A 217 5.81 -6.98 7.07
N ASP A 218 4.88 -6.03 7.08
CA ASP A 218 3.81 -5.97 6.09
C ASP A 218 4.36 -5.73 4.68
N ALA A 219 5.41 -4.91 4.51
CA ALA A 219 6.04 -4.72 3.22
C ALA A 219 6.58 -6.04 2.64
N LEU A 220 7.19 -6.89 3.47
CA LEU A 220 7.66 -8.21 3.06
C LEU A 220 6.50 -9.16 2.75
N ARG A 221 5.45 -9.16 3.58
CA ARG A 221 4.27 -10.01 3.40
C ARG A 221 3.53 -9.66 2.11
N VAL A 222 3.33 -8.37 1.85
CA VAL A 222 2.69 -7.86 0.63
C VAL A 222 3.47 -8.27 -0.61
N ARG A 223 4.80 -8.08 -0.64
CA ARG A 223 5.63 -8.54 -1.77
C ARG A 223 5.49 -10.04 -1.99
N SER A 224 5.51 -10.83 -0.92
CA SER A 224 5.39 -12.29 -0.99
C SER A 224 4.00 -12.72 -1.51
N ARG A 225 2.92 -12.06 -1.05
CA ARG A 225 1.55 -12.30 -1.53
C ARG A 225 1.37 -11.93 -3.00
N VAL A 226 1.92 -10.79 -3.41
CA VAL A 226 1.87 -10.36 -4.82
C VAL A 226 2.67 -11.33 -5.69
N HIS A 227 3.85 -11.74 -5.25
CA HIS A 227 4.65 -12.74 -5.96
C HIS A 227 3.90 -14.08 -6.08
N ALA A 228 3.26 -14.56 -5.01
CA ALA A 228 2.44 -15.78 -5.03
C ALA A 228 1.27 -15.69 -6.01
N LEU A 229 0.62 -14.52 -6.11
CA LEU A 229 -0.47 -14.30 -7.05
C LEU A 229 0.01 -14.39 -8.51
N LEU A 230 1.18 -13.81 -8.80
CA LEU A 230 1.73 -13.73 -10.16
C LEU A 230 2.44 -15.02 -10.60
N HIS A 231 2.87 -15.85 -9.64
CA HIS A 231 3.61 -17.09 -9.89
C HIS A 231 3.00 -18.27 -9.10
N PRO A 232 1.75 -18.66 -9.40
CA PRO A 232 1.06 -19.71 -8.65
C PRO A 232 1.73 -21.09 -8.77
N ASP A 233 2.48 -21.32 -9.86
CA ASP A 233 3.12 -22.60 -10.16
C ASP A 233 4.53 -22.74 -9.61
N VAL A 234 5.13 -21.67 -9.06
CA VAL A 234 6.46 -21.73 -8.47
C VAL A 234 6.33 -22.36 -7.09
N PRO A 235 6.86 -23.59 -6.85
CA PRO A 235 6.80 -24.22 -5.54
C PRO A 235 7.58 -23.34 -4.56
N GLY A 236 6.88 -22.58 -3.74
CA GLY A 236 7.52 -21.63 -2.84
C GLY A 236 8.44 -22.36 -1.87
N VAL A 237 9.69 -21.90 -1.74
CA VAL A 237 10.43 -22.11 -0.49
C VAL A 237 9.62 -21.45 0.60
N VAL A 238 8.98 -22.27 1.44
CA VAL A 238 8.00 -21.84 2.43
C VAL A 238 8.71 -21.03 3.53
N ALA A 239 8.69 -19.71 3.42
CA ALA A 239 9.14 -18.79 4.46
C ALA A 239 7.98 -17.85 4.82
N ASN A 240 7.99 -17.25 6.03
CA ASN A 240 6.96 -16.29 6.47
C ASN A 240 5.51 -16.84 6.44
N GLY A 241 5.27 -17.97 7.11
CA GLY A 241 3.92 -18.50 7.31
C GLY A 241 3.28 -19.13 6.06
N GLY A 242 4.08 -19.62 5.12
CA GLY A 242 3.55 -20.33 3.95
C GLY A 242 3.92 -19.74 2.58
N LEU A 243 4.43 -18.51 2.54
CA LEU A 243 4.47 -17.71 1.31
C LEU A 243 5.81 -17.83 0.57
N PRO A 244 5.81 -17.74 -0.78
CA PRO A 244 7.04 -17.74 -1.56
C PRO A 244 7.83 -16.45 -1.31
N THR A 245 9.15 -16.58 -1.26
CA THR A 245 10.04 -15.42 -1.13
C THR A 245 10.21 -14.76 -2.50
N PRO A 246 9.99 -13.44 -2.63
CA PRO A 246 10.26 -12.70 -3.87
C PRO A 246 11.72 -12.86 -4.33
N PRO A 247 12.01 -12.69 -5.63
CA PRO A 247 13.38 -12.77 -6.13
C PRO A 247 14.29 -11.73 -5.44
N PRO A 248 15.59 -12.05 -5.26
CA PRO A 248 16.54 -11.07 -4.78
C PRO A 248 16.69 -9.92 -5.79
N ALA A 249 17.13 -8.76 -5.29
CA ALA A 249 17.45 -7.62 -6.16
C ALA A 249 18.53 -8.02 -7.19
N ALA A 250 18.24 -7.80 -8.48
CA ALA A 250 19.23 -7.87 -9.54
C ALA A 250 20.05 -6.58 -9.55
N LYS A 251 21.25 -6.61 -10.15
CA LYS A 251 22.05 -5.39 -10.37
C LYS A 251 21.48 -4.55 -11.51
N ARG A 252 20.25 -4.07 -11.32
CA ARG A 252 19.47 -3.32 -12.31
C ARG A 252 19.05 -1.95 -11.78
N VAL A 253 19.28 -0.92 -12.60
CA VAL A 253 18.83 0.45 -12.40
C VAL A 253 17.72 0.75 -13.38
N VAL A 254 16.58 1.20 -12.87
CA VAL A 254 15.39 1.48 -13.66
C VAL A 254 15.08 2.97 -13.61
N PHE A 255 15.03 3.62 -14.77
CA PHE A 255 14.47 4.96 -14.88
C PHE A 255 13.01 4.89 -15.34
N ILE A 256 12.10 5.36 -14.49
CA ILE A 256 10.66 5.34 -14.72
C ILE A 256 10.25 6.67 -15.38
N ASP A 257 10.09 6.60 -16.69
CA ASP A 257 9.70 7.72 -17.54
C ASP A 257 8.18 7.91 -17.58
N ARG A 258 7.76 9.10 -18.02
CA ARG A 258 6.37 9.46 -18.30
C ARG A 258 6.25 9.89 -19.76
N PHE A 259 5.61 9.08 -20.60
CA PHE A 259 5.38 9.45 -22.00
C PHE A 259 4.14 10.34 -22.11
N GLY A 260 4.30 11.52 -22.73
CA GLY A 260 3.18 12.40 -23.09
C GLY A 260 2.34 12.93 -21.93
N ALA A 261 2.80 12.78 -20.69
CA ALA A 261 2.03 13.15 -19.50
C ALA A 261 2.51 14.49 -18.90
N ARG A 262 1.66 15.06 -18.02
CA ARG A 262 2.03 16.16 -17.12
C ARG A 262 3.25 15.75 -16.29
N ARG A 263 4.17 16.70 -16.01
CA ARG A 263 5.42 16.47 -15.24
C ARG A 263 6.38 15.54 -15.96
N ALA A 264 6.84 15.97 -17.12
CA ALA A 264 7.84 15.26 -17.90
C ALA A 264 9.14 16.05 -17.96
N LEU A 265 10.21 15.35 -18.29
CA LEU A 265 11.46 15.96 -18.73
C LEU A 265 11.36 16.29 -20.22
N GLY A 266 11.90 17.45 -20.62
CA GLY A 266 12.15 17.73 -22.04
C GLY A 266 13.09 16.69 -22.65
N ALA A 267 13.10 16.54 -23.98
CA ALA A 267 13.90 15.51 -24.65
C ALA A 267 15.40 15.61 -24.30
N GLN A 268 15.95 16.83 -24.34
CA GLN A 268 17.36 17.09 -24.00
C GLN A 268 17.67 16.82 -22.53
N ASP A 269 16.83 17.28 -21.61
CA ASP A 269 17.02 17.05 -20.16
C ASP A 269 16.92 15.56 -19.81
N LYS A 270 15.99 14.87 -20.46
CA LYS A 270 15.83 13.42 -20.34
C LYS A 270 17.09 12.69 -20.82
N GLU A 271 17.60 13.04 -21.99
CA GLU A 271 18.82 12.45 -22.53
C GLU A 271 20.00 12.64 -21.58
N ARG A 272 20.24 13.87 -21.12
CA ARG A 272 21.32 14.20 -20.16
C ARG A 272 21.21 13.40 -18.86
N LEU A 273 20.01 13.33 -18.27
CA LEU A 273 19.78 12.59 -17.04
C LEU A 273 19.97 11.08 -17.23
N THR A 274 19.39 10.51 -18.30
CA THR A 274 19.52 9.07 -18.58
C THR A 274 20.94 8.69 -18.97
N GLY A 275 21.68 9.57 -19.66
CA GLY A 275 23.09 9.40 -19.97
C GLY A 275 23.95 9.33 -18.70
N LEU A 276 23.74 10.27 -17.76
CA LEU A 276 24.39 10.23 -16.45
C LEU A 276 24.11 8.92 -15.70
N LEU A 277 22.85 8.47 -15.67
CA LEU A 277 22.47 7.22 -15.00
C LEU A 277 23.10 5.99 -15.66
N ALA A 278 23.09 5.91 -16.99
CA ALA A 278 23.69 4.81 -17.74
C ALA A 278 25.21 4.74 -17.54
N GLU A 279 25.89 5.89 -17.56
CA GLU A 279 27.33 6.03 -17.29
C GLU A 279 27.67 5.48 -15.90
N LEU A 280 26.98 5.96 -14.85
CA LEU A 280 27.23 5.53 -13.48
C LEU A 280 26.86 4.07 -13.24
N ALA A 281 25.74 3.59 -13.79
CA ALA A 281 25.33 2.19 -13.67
C ALA A 281 26.40 1.27 -14.26
N THR A 282 26.86 1.57 -15.48
CA THR A 282 27.91 0.80 -16.17
C THR A 282 29.21 0.81 -15.36
N ALA A 283 29.66 1.98 -14.90
CA ALA A 283 30.87 2.12 -14.09
C ALA A 283 30.81 1.35 -12.75
N LYS A 284 29.60 1.04 -12.24
CA LYS A 284 29.38 0.28 -11.00
C LYS A 284 28.99 -1.19 -11.25
N GLY A 285 28.97 -1.62 -12.51
CA GLY A 285 28.61 -3.00 -12.88
C GLY A 285 27.13 -3.31 -12.70
N PHE A 286 26.25 -2.34 -12.95
CA PHE A 286 24.81 -2.47 -13.02
C PHE A 286 24.32 -2.31 -14.46
N THR A 287 23.20 -2.94 -14.80
CA THR A 287 22.47 -2.65 -16.04
C THR A 287 21.55 -1.44 -15.84
N PHE A 288 21.29 -0.72 -16.93
CA PHE A 288 20.37 0.42 -16.95
C PHE A 288 19.26 0.18 -17.96
N GLU A 289 18.01 0.45 -17.55
CA GLU A 289 16.85 0.42 -18.43
C GLU A 289 15.94 1.63 -18.20
N LYS A 290 15.32 2.10 -19.28
CA LYS A 290 14.23 3.08 -19.23
C LYS A 290 12.92 2.36 -19.45
N VAL A 291 11.95 2.59 -18.57
CA VAL A 291 10.61 2.01 -18.63
C VAL A 291 9.55 3.09 -18.55
N ALA A 292 8.34 2.80 -19.03
CA ALA A 292 7.19 3.65 -18.80
C ALA A 292 5.99 2.79 -18.43
N PHE A 293 5.47 3.02 -17.22
CA PHE A 293 4.41 2.19 -16.67
C PHE A 293 3.04 2.43 -17.29
N ASP A 294 2.85 3.53 -18.00
CA ASP A 294 1.57 3.86 -18.65
C ASP A 294 1.13 2.79 -19.67
N ASN A 295 2.08 2.03 -20.23
CA ASN A 295 1.83 0.97 -21.21
C ASN A 295 2.05 -0.45 -20.65
N MET A 296 2.37 -0.58 -19.36
CA MET A 296 2.65 -1.87 -18.72
C MET A 296 1.44 -2.36 -17.94
N THR A 297 1.17 -3.66 -18.02
CA THR A 297 0.26 -4.37 -17.12
C THR A 297 0.79 -4.36 -15.68
N PHE A 298 -0.09 -4.68 -14.72
CA PHE A 298 0.32 -4.80 -13.31
C PHE A 298 1.45 -5.82 -13.10
N ASP A 299 1.37 -6.97 -13.77
CA ASP A 299 2.42 -7.99 -13.81
C ASP A 299 3.76 -7.35 -14.20
N GLU A 300 3.82 -6.73 -15.38
CA GLU A 300 5.06 -6.18 -15.92
C GLU A 300 5.64 -5.08 -15.02
N GLN A 301 4.77 -4.24 -14.44
CA GLN A 301 5.17 -3.23 -13.46
C GLN A 301 5.78 -3.86 -12.21
N VAL A 302 5.16 -4.91 -11.66
CA VAL A 302 5.67 -5.64 -10.49
C VAL A 302 6.97 -6.36 -10.84
N ALA A 303 7.05 -7.08 -11.94
CA ALA A 303 8.24 -7.79 -12.38
C ALA A 303 9.44 -6.82 -12.60
N THR A 304 9.15 -5.63 -13.12
CA THR A 304 10.13 -4.55 -13.24
C THR A 304 10.66 -4.11 -11.87
N MET A 305 9.77 -3.80 -10.93
CA MET A 305 10.17 -3.27 -9.63
C MET A 305 10.74 -4.33 -8.69
N ALA A 306 10.23 -5.55 -8.73
CA ALA A 306 10.60 -6.66 -7.83
C ALA A 306 12.05 -7.11 -7.94
N THR A 307 12.77 -6.71 -9.00
CA THR A 307 14.20 -7.02 -9.18
C THR A 307 15.08 -5.77 -9.29
N ALA A 308 14.50 -4.57 -9.27
CA ALA A 308 15.27 -3.33 -9.37
C ALA A 308 16.09 -3.10 -8.09
N ALA A 309 17.41 -2.99 -8.22
CA ALA A 309 18.27 -2.54 -7.12
C ALA A 309 18.17 -1.03 -6.91
N MET A 310 17.98 -0.27 -7.99
CA MET A 310 17.71 1.15 -7.92
C MET A 310 16.56 1.51 -8.86
N ALA A 311 15.62 2.31 -8.39
CA ALA A 311 14.62 2.96 -9.24
C ALA A 311 14.77 4.47 -9.12
N VAL A 312 14.67 5.14 -10.25
CA VAL A 312 14.69 6.61 -10.35
C VAL A 312 13.43 7.02 -11.08
N GLY A 313 12.68 7.97 -10.55
CA GLY A 313 11.46 8.42 -11.22
C GLY A 313 11.02 9.80 -10.79
N ILE A 314 10.28 10.45 -11.68
CA ILE A 314 9.68 11.76 -11.43
C ILE A 314 8.52 11.59 -10.44
N HIS A 315 8.29 12.56 -9.57
CA HIS A 315 7.16 12.56 -8.65
C HIS A 315 5.85 12.32 -9.39
N GLY A 316 5.19 11.20 -9.07
CA GLY A 316 3.95 10.78 -9.71
C GLY A 316 4.13 9.99 -11.02
N ALA A 317 5.33 9.54 -11.37
CA ALA A 317 5.62 8.54 -12.41
C ALA A 317 5.23 7.12 -11.95
N ASN A 318 4.09 6.99 -11.28
CA ASN A 318 3.60 5.73 -10.72
C ASN A 318 4.60 5.08 -9.72
N LEU A 319 5.27 5.92 -8.92
CA LEU A 319 6.20 5.52 -7.83
C LEU A 319 5.53 4.73 -6.70
N VAL A 320 4.21 4.57 -6.73
CA VAL A 320 3.50 3.61 -5.86
C VAL A 320 4.06 2.20 -5.99
N ASN A 321 4.60 1.83 -7.16
CA ASN A 321 5.24 0.54 -7.36
C ASN A 321 6.57 0.37 -6.60
N ALA A 322 7.09 1.42 -5.95
CA ALA A 322 8.20 1.29 -5.00
C ALA A 322 7.87 0.33 -3.84
N ALA A 323 6.57 0.14 -3.53
CA ALA A 323 6.11 -0.88 -2.59
C ALA A 323 6.55 -2.30 -2.96
N PHE A 324 6.79 -2.57 -4.25
CA PHE A 324 7.18 -3.90 -4.76
C PHE A 324 8.70 -4.06 -4.92
N MET A 325 9.50 -3.00 -4.74
CA MET A 325 10.95 -3.12 -4.80
C MET A 325 11.49 -4.00 -3.68
N PRO A 326 12.62 -4.72 -3.88
CA PRO A 326 13.29 -5.45 -2.82
C PRO A 326 13.61 -4.56 -1.61
N ALA A 327 13.51 -5.11 -0.40
CA ALA A 327 13.97 -4.41 0.79
C ALA A 327 15.47 -4.06 0.69
N ASN A 328 15.84 -2.87 1.16
CA ASN A 328 17.17 -2.28 1.04
C ASN A 328 17.64 -2.07 -0.41
N SER A 329 16.71 -1.85 -1.35
CA SER A 329 17.00 -1.22 -2.63
C SER A 329 17.10 0.30 -2.48
N VAL A 330 17.33 1.03 -3.57
CA VAL A 330 17.40 2.50 -3.60
C VAL A 330 16.26 3.08 -4.44
N LEU A 331 15.55 4.06 -3.92
CA LEU A 331 14.62 4.90 -4.65
C LEU A 331 15.16 6.33 -4.72
N VAL A 332 15.25 6.89 -5.92
CA VAL A 332 15.53 8.31 -6.13
C VAL A 332 14.32 8.99 -6.75
N GLU A 333 13.75 9.95 -6.04
CA GLU A 333 12.60 10.70 -6.50
C GLU A 333 12.98 12.10 -6.98
N LEU A 334 12.55 12.43 -8.20
CA LEU A 334 12.81 13.72 -8.82
C LEU A 334 11.56 14.59 -8.72
N PHE A 335 11.70 15.76 -8.10
CA PHE A 335 10.62 16.70 -7.93
C PHE A 335 10.76 17.90 -8.87
N PRO A 336 9.66 18.43 -9.41
CA PRO A 336 9.67 19.70 -10.10
C PRO A 336 10.08 20.86 -9.16
N TYR A 337 10.42 21.98 -9.78
CA TYR A 337 10.78 23.21 -9.11
C TYR A 337 9.74 23.64 -8.05
N ARG A 338 10.22 23.95 -6.85
CA ARG A 338 9.43 24.39 -5.66
C ARG A 338 8.36 23.43 -5.16
N PHE A 339 8.27 22.21 -5.69
CA PHE A 339 7.36 21.18 -5.20
C PHE A 339 8.13 20.07 -4.48
N THR A 340 7.63 19.59 -3.34
CA THR A 340 8.10 18.38 -2.65
C THR A 340 6.90 17.69 -1.98
N HIS A 341 7.03 16.39 -1.70
CA HIS A 341 6.01 15.64 -0.97
C HIS A 341 6.59 14.35 -0.37
N ASP A 342 6.20 14.02 0.86
CA ASP A 342 6.79 12.88 1.58
C ASP A 342 6.16 11.51 1.20
N MET A 343 5.40 11.43 0.11
CA MET A 343 4.53 10.28 -0.16
C MET A 343 5.30 8.97 -0.36
N TYR A 344 6.48 9.09 -0.97
CA TYR A 344 7.30 7.96 -1.36
C TYR A 344 8.61 7.91 -0.58
N VAL A 345 8.69 8.64 0.55
CA VAL A 345 9.81 8.50 1.48
C VAL A 345 9.92 7.02 1.86
N GLU A 346 11.12 6.48 1.68
CA GLU A 346 11.43 5.06 1.85
C GLU A 346 10.51 4.10 1.06
N GLY A 347 10.04 4.53 -0.12
CA GLY A 347 9.12 3.78 -0.96
C GLY A 347 7.71 3.69 -0.36
N GLY A 348 7.30 4.73 0.37
CA GLY A 348 6.10 4.70 1.20
C GLY A 348 6.28 3.81 2.43
N HIS A 349 7.48 3.86 3.02
CA HIS A 349 7.93 3.03 4.15
C HIS A 349 8.04 1.54 3.79
N ALA A 350 8.30 1.20 2.53
CA ALA A 350 8.53 -0.19 2.12
C ALA A 350 9.90 -0.73 2.54
N GLY A 351 10.73 0.09 3.19
CA GLY A 351 12.10 -0.26 3.57
C GLY A 351 13.07 -0.20 2.40
N VAL A 352 12.98 0.86 1.59
CA VAL A 352 13.96 1.19 0.54
C VAL A 352 14.71 2.46 0.91
N ARG A 353 16.01 2.53 0.62
CA ARG A 353 16.82 3.73 0.85
C ARG A 353 16.32 4.83 -0.07
N TYR A 354 16.00 5.99 0.50
CA TYR A 354 15.39 7.08 -0.25
C TYR A 354 16.33 8.27 -0.44
N PHE A 355 16.36 8.80 -1.65
CA PHE A 355 16.90 10.10 -1.99
C PHE A 355 15.84 10.90 -2.73
N SER A 356 15.79 12.19 -2.49
CA SER A 356 14.97 13.13 -3.25
C SER A 356 15.83 14.23 -3.83
N HIS A 357 15.44 14.74 -4.99
CA HIS A 357 16.08 15.92 -5.57
C HIS A 357 15.01 16.80 -6.22
N GLN A 358 14.97 18.06 -5.81
CA GLN A 358 14.09 19.08 -6.36
C GLN A 358 14.86 19.89 -7.39
N MET A 359 14.32 20.01 -8.61
CA MET A 359 14.93 20.83 -9.66
C MET A 359 15.14 22.26 -9.14
N LEU A 360 16.31 22.83 -9.42
CA LEU A 360 16.67 24.19 -8.99
C LEU A 360 16.02 25.29 -9.83
N THR A 361 15.59 24.97 -11.05
CA THR A 361 15.02 25.94 -11.99
C THR A 361 13.66 25.50 -12.51
N GLY A 362 12.80 26.48 -12.81
CA GLY A 362 11.46 26.26 -13.34
C GLY A 362 10.70 27.58 -13.49
N THR A 363 9.42 27.49 -13.85
CA THR A 363 8.57 28.67 -14.04
C THR A 363 7.91 29.10 -12.73
N GLU A 364 8.00 30.38 -12.39
CA GLU A 364 7.31 30.95 -11.23
C GLU A 364 5.80 31.06 -11.49
N PHE A 365 4.99 30.85 -10.44
CA PHE A 365 3.54 31.02 -10.54
C PHE A 365 3.21 32.53 -10.67
N PRO A 366 2.41 32.97 -11.66
CA PRO A 366 2.22 34.41 -11.96
C PRO A 366 1.74 35.26 -10.78
N THR A 367 0.96 34.66 -9.86
CA THR A 367 0.44 35.38 -8.68
C THR A 367 1.22 35.09 -7.40
N LEU A 368 2.40 34.49 -7.50
CA LEU A 368 3.30 34.26 -6.37
C LEU A 368 3.54 35.52 -5.52
N PRO A 369 3.72 36.74 -6.08
CA PRO A 369 3.94 37.94 -5.27
C PRO A 369 2.81 38.26 -4.28
N LYS A 370 1.60 37.72 -4.46
CA LYS A 370 0.49 37.84 -3.48
C LYS A 370 0.74 37.02 -2.21
N TYR A 371 1.74 36.15 -2.21
CA TYR A 371 2.11 35.28 -1.12
C TYR A 371 3.55 35.58 -0.68
N ARG A 372 3.82 35.46 0.63
CA ARG A 372 5.17 35.68 1.17
C ARG A 372 6.20 34.67 0.64
N THR A 373 5.78 33.43 0.40
CA THR A 373 6.65 32.33 -0.06
C THR A 373 5.87 31.37 -0.95
N ALA A 374 6.59 30.62 -1.79
CA ALA A 374 6.01 29.56 -2.62
C ALA A 374 5.35 28.46 -1.78
N ALA A 375 5.96 28.07 -0.64
CA ALA A 375 5.36 27.10 0.28
C ALA A 375 3.97 27.57 0.77
N ARG A 376 3.84 28.84 1.15
CA ARG A 376 2.55 29.41 1.58
C ARG A 376 1.54 29.50 0.44
N CYS A 377 2.00 29.78 -0.78
CA CYS A 377 1.20 29.76 -2.00
C CYS A 377 0.64 28.36 -2.29
N ILE A 378 1.49 27.33 -2.28
CA ILE A 378 1.12 25.92 -2.48
C ILE A 378 0.11 25.44 -1.42
N MET A 379 0.26 25.87 -0.16
CA MET A 379 -0.67 25.52 0.91
C MET A 379 -2.04 26.18 0.77
N ARG A 380 -2.11 27.42 0.25
CA ARG A 380 -3.32 28.25 0.27
C ARG A 380 -4.07 28.31 -1.07
N SER A 381 -3.41 28.00 -2.19
CA SER A 381 -3.99 28.06 -3.52
C SER A 381 -3.85 26.73 -4.25
N HIS A 382 -4.98 26.17 -4.68
CA HIS A 382 -5.00 24.94 -5.47
C HIS A 382 -4.23 25.12 -6.80
N ASP A 383 -4.45 26.25 -7.48
CA ASP A 383 -3.79 26.54 -8.76
C ASP A 383 -2.27 26.69 -8.60
N CYS A 384 -1.82 27.35 -7.54
CA CYS A 384 -0.40 27.46 -7.23
C CYS A 384 0.23 26.09 -6.96
N LYS A 385 -0.47 25.23 -6.21
CA LYS A 385 -0.05 23.84 -5.99
C LYS A 385 0.02 23.07 -7.29
N VAL A 386 -1.00 23.18 -8.15
CA VAL A 386 -1.04 22.48 -9.44
C VAL A 386 0.05 22.99 -10.38
N HIS A 387 0.33 24.29 -10.42
CA HIS A 387 1.40 24.89 -11.22
C HIS A 387 2.76 24.29 -10.91
N TYR A 388 3.20 24.34 -9.65
CA TYR A 388 4.50 23.78 -9.26
C TYR A 388 4.51 22.26 -9.28
N ARG A 389 3.40 21.60 -8.93
CA ARG A 389 3.34 20.14 -8.98
C ARG A 389 3.45 19.66 -10.41
N ASP A 390 2.72 20.27 -11.35
CA ASP A 390 2.54 19.76 -12.71
C ASP A 390 3.55 20.31 -13.75
N SER A 391 4.49 21.16 -13.31
CA SER A 391 5.53 21.76 -14.17
C SER A 391 6.48 20.73 -14.77
N ALA A 392 7.00 21.07 -15.96
CA ALA A 392 8.08 20.31 -16.58
C ALA A 392 9.36 20.44 -15.75
N LEU A 393 10.17 19.38 -15.73
CA LEU A 393 11.45 19.38 -15.05
C LEU A 393 12.50 19.94 -16.01
N VAL A 394 13.26 20.92 -15.55
CA VAL A 394 14.41 21.50 -16.25
C VAL A 394 15.66 21.09 -15.49
N VAL A 395 16.58 20.40 -16.16
CA VAL A 395 17.77 19.83 -15.53
C VAL A 395 18.98 20.72 -15.86
N THR A 396 19.51 21.43 -14.87
CA THR A 396 20.72 22.24 -15.04
C THR A 396 21.99 21.41 -14.80
N ASP A 397 23.16 21.95 -15.12
CA ASP A 397 24.43 21.30 -14.77
C ASP A 397 24.63 21.18 -13.25
N VAL A 398 24.09 22.12 -12.48
CA VAL A 398 24.10 22.06 -11.01
C VAL A 398 23.21 20.90 -10.53
N ASP A 399 22.03 20.71 -11.14
CA ASP A 399 21.16 19.58 -10.84
C ASP A 399 21.87 18.25 -11.16
N LEU A 400 22.54 18.14 -12.32
CA LEU A 400 23.30 16.93 -12.70
C LEU A 400 24.45 16.63 -11.74
N ALA A 401 25.17 17.64 -11.27
CA ALA A 401 26.27 17.46 -10.32
C ALA A 401 25.75 16.91 -8.97
N ASP A 402 24.65 17.47 -8.46
CA ASP A 402 24.00 17.01 -7.23
C ASP A 402 23.41 15.59 -7.40
N LEU A 403 22.75 15.33 -8.52
CA LEU A 403 22.23 14.00 -8.85
C LEU A 403 23.33 12.95 -8.97
N ARG A 404 24.49 13.29 -9.56
CA ARG A 404 25.67 12.40 -9.62
C ARG A 404 26.12 11.99 -8.21
N SER A 405 26.14 12.94 -7.27
CA SER A 405 26.47 12.66 -5.86
C SER A 405 25.46 11.71 -5.20
N LYS A 406 24.15 11.96 -5.40
CA LYS A 406 23.08 11.12 -4.87
C LYS A 406 23.10 9.71 -5.46
N PHE A 407 23.24 9.57 -6.78
CA PHE A 407 23.36 8.28 -7.45
C PHE A 407 24.59 7.51 -6.97
N SER A 408 25.75 8.17 -6.87
CA SER A 408 26.97 7.56 -6.35
C SER A 408 26.80 7.04 -4.92
N SER A 409 26.11 7.81 -4.07
CA SER A 409 25.75 7.39 -2.72
C SER A 409 24.81 6.19 -2.71
N GLY A 410 23.83 6.17 -3.61
CA GLY A 410 22.94 5.02 -3.81
C GLY A 410 23.69 3.74 -4.23
N PHE A 411 24.62 3.84 -5.18
CA PHE A 411 25.45 2.69 -5.57
C PHE A 411 26.35 2.21 -4.43
N LYS A 412 26.96 3.13 -3.67
CA LYS A 412 27.76 2.78 -2.49
C LYS A 412 26.93 1.96 -1.49
N PHE A 413 25.72 2.44 -1.17
CA PHE A 413 24.79 1.72 -0.30
C PHE A 413 24.49 0.31 -0.82
N LEU A 414 24.18 0.15 -2.11
CA LEU A 414 23.88 -1.15 -2.71
C LEU A 414 25.06 -2.13 -2.65
N HIS A 415 26.30 -1.64 -2.84
CA HIS A 415 27.50 -2.47 -2.70
C HIS A 415 27.71 -2.94 -1.25
N GLU A 416 27.52 -2.07 -0.26
CA GLU A 416 27.64 -2.44 1.15
C GLU A 416 26.57 -3.46 1.57
N VAL A 417 25.33 -3.28 1.12
CA VAL A 417 24.25 -4.26 1.34
C VAL A 417 24.59 -5.61 0.70
N ALA A 418 25.12 -5.63 -0.52
CA ALA A 418 25.53 -6.85 -1.19
C ALA A 418 26.68 -7.56 -0.48
N LYS A 419 27.69 -6.82 -0.02
CA LYS A 419 28.82 -7.32 0.79
C LYS A 419 28.33 -7.94 2.10
N LEU A 420 27.41 -7.27 2.79
CA LEU A 420 26.81 -7.79 4.02
C LEU A 420 26.06 -9.11 3.78
N ARG A 421 25.22 -9.17 2.75
CA ARG A 421 24.49 -10.39 2.38
C ARG A 421 25.43 -11.55 2.04
N ALA A 422 26.52 -11.28 1.32
CA ALA A 422 27.54 -12.29 1.01
C ALA A 422 28.21 -12.83 2.29
N ALA A 423 28.56 -11.95 3.24
CA ALA A 423 29.15 -12.36 4.51
C ALA A 423 28.22 -13.22 5.38
N VAL A 424 26.91 -12.91 5.41
CA VAL A 424 25.93 -13.75 6.13
C VAL A 424 25.77 -15.11 5.44
N LYS A 425 25.72 -15.15 4.10
CA LYS A 425 25.63 -16.40 3.34
C LYS A 425 26.85 -17.31 3.56
N ALA A 426 28.04 -16.72 3.71
CA ALA A 426 29.27 -17.44 4.05
C ALA A 426 29.33 -17.97 5.49
N GLY A 427 28.28 -17.74 6.31
CA GLY A 427 28.21 -18.24 7.69
C GLY A 427 28.99 -17.40 8.70
N SER A 428 29.66 -16.32 8.30
CA SER A 428 30.55 -15.54 9.16
C SER A 428 29.83 -14.60 10.15
N LYS A 429 28.51 -14.40 10.04
CA LYS A 429 27.73 -13.44 10.85
C LYS A 429 26.27 -13.86 11.08
N ARG A 430 26.01 -15.12 11.46
CA ARG A 430 24.62 -15.61 11.64
C ARG A 430 23.90 -14.96 12.83
N ASP A 431 24.60 -14.64 13.92
CA ASP A 431 23.94 -14.23 15.17
C ASP A 431 23.57 -12.74 15.22
N ALA A 432 23.96 -11.95 14.23
CA ALA A 432 23.80 -10.49 14.25
C ALA A 432 22.64 -9.97 13.39
N LEU A 433 22.01 -10.80 12.55
CA LEU A 433 21.18 -10.34 11.44
C LEU A 433 19.97 -11.24 11.20
N ASP A 434 18.78 -10.78 11.62
CA ASP A 434 17.46 -11.24 11.16
C ASP A 434 17.22 -10.81 9.70
N ILE A 435 18.16 -11.13 8.81
CA ILE A 435 17.97 -10.91 7.37
C ILE A 435 17.20 -12.11 6.84
N PRO A 436 16.05 -11.92 6.18
CA PRO A 436 15.46 -12.95 5.35
C PRO A 436 16.43 -13.22 4.20
N LEU A 437 17.35 -14.16 4.40
CA LEU A 437 18.12 -14.73 3.32
C LEU A 437 17.14 -15.64 2.58
N GLY A 438 16.60 -15.16 1.45
CA GLY A 438 15.80 -15.99 0.57
C GLY A 438 16.57 -17.27 0.25
N GLY A 439 16.01 -18.42 0.61
CA GLY A 439 16.59 -19.73 0.31
C GLY A 439 17.55 -20.25 1.40
N GLY A 440 16.97 -20.87 2.41
CA GLY A 440 17.69 -21.67 3.40
C GLY A 440 16.71 -22.57 4.13
N GLY A 441 16.01 -23.45 3.41
CA GLY A 441 15.12 -24.43 4.01
C GLY A 441 15.91 -25.32 4.98
N ARG A 442 15.65 -25.18 6.28
CA ARG A 442 16.03 -26.20 7.25
C ARG A 442 15.17 -27.42 6.94
N SER A 443 15.78 -28.50 6.47
CA SER A 443 15.19 -29.83 6.60
C SER A 443 15.01 -30.07 8.10
N VAL A 444 13.76 -30.06 8.57
CA VAL A 444 13.44 -30.58 9.89
C VAL A 444 13.64 -32.09 9.76
N SER A 445 14.79 -32.58 10.23
CA SER A 445 15.02 -34.01 10.37
C SER A 445 14.11 -34.50 11.50
N ASP A 446 13.04 -35.17 11.11
CA ASP A 446 12.25 -36.04 11.98
C ASP A 446 13.20 -37.02 12.68
N THR A 447 13.41 -36.78 13.98
CA THR A 447 13.96 -37.77 14.91
C THR A 447 12.93 -37.99 16.00
N GLY A 448 11.75 -38.46 15.59
CA GLY A 448 10.79 -39.11 16.47
C GLY A 448 11.30 -40.49 16.83
N GLY A 449 12.17 -40.56 17.84
CA GLY A 449 12.54 -41.81 18.50
C GLY A 449 11.34 -42.38 19.24
N VAL A 450 10.84 -43.52 18.74
CA VAL A 450 9.93 -44.41 19.48
C VAL A 450 10.74 -45.09 20.57
N GLY A 451 10.50 -44.71 21.83
CA GLY A 451 10.96 -45.41 23.02
C GLY A 451 9.80 -46.11 23.70
N LYS A 452 9.94 -47.42 23.89
CA LYS A 452 9.00 -48.37 24.51
C LYS A 452 8.61 -48.02 25.94
#